data_AF-A0A954B1V6-F1
#
_entry.id   AF-A0A954B1V6-F1
#
_cell.length_a   1.000
_cell.length_b   1.000
_cell.length_c   1.000
_cell.angle_alpha   90.00
_cell.angle_beta   90.00
_cell.angle_gamma   90.00
#
_symmetry.space_group_name_H-M   'P 1'
#
loop_
_entity.id
_entity.type
_entity.pdbx_description
1 polymer ?
#
loop_
_entity_poly.entity_id
_entity_poly.type
_entity_poly.pdbx_seq_one_letter_code
_entity_poly.pdbx_strand_id
1 'polypeptide(L)'
;MRRQTRPLTWADVTPEADFINRRALLAGAGAFGIGALAAGRGRAATDSYSTDEAPNSFQDISTFNNYYEFGFDKGDPASYAHVLTTEPWPVQVDGLVDRPGTYDLGDLLEGLTVHERIYRFRCVEAWSMIVPWQGVELAALLKKIGVQSGARYVAFETLYRPKEMRGQRSSVLVWPYREGLRLDEAMHPLTLLATGLYGKPLPKQNGAPLRLVVPWK
;
A
#
# COMPACT_ATOMS: atom_id res chain seq x y z
N MET A 1 -37.86 -27.32 33.78
CA MET A 1 -36.91 -26.72 32.81
C MET A 1 -36.93 -27.54 31.53
N ARG A 2 -37.53 -27.03 30.44
CA ARG A 2 -37.57 -27.75 29.15
C ARG A 2 -36.22 -27.59 28.45
N ARG A 3 -35.54 -28.70 28.18
CA ARG A 3 -34.26 -28.75 27.44
C ARG A 3 -34.59 -28.66 25.94
N GLN A 4 -34.13 -27.60 25.28
CA GLN A 4 -34.40 -27.35 23.87
C GLN A 4 -33.49 -28.26 23.01
N THR A 5 -34.07 -29.22 22.28
CA THR A 5 -33.39 -30.25 21.49
C THR A 5 -33.36 -29.92 19.99
N ARG A 6 -32.83 -28.74 19.62
CA ARG A 6 -32.61 -28.42 18.20
C ARG A 6 -31.12 -28.58 17.87
N PRO A 7 -30.74 -29.31 16.80
CA PRO A 7 -29.35 -29.40 16.38
C PRO A 7 -28.83 -28.03 15.92
N LEU A 8 -27.62 -27.69 16.34
CA LEU A 8 -26.96 -26.43 15.99
C LEU A 8 -26.67 -26.40 14.49
N THR A 9 -26.86 -25.22 13.89
CA THR A 9 -26.65 -24.93 12.48
C THR A 9 -25.56 -23.88 12.29
N TRP A 10 -25.07 -23.69 11.06
CA TRP A 10 -24.08 -22.64 10.74
C TRP A 10 -24.55 -21.22 11.10
N ALA A 11 -25.86 -20.98 11.16
CA ALA A 11 -26.43 -19.72 11.61
C ALA A 11 -26.32 -19.50 13.13
N ASP A 12 -26.08 -20.56 13.91
CA ASP A 12 -25.90 -20.49 15.37
C ASP A 12 -24.41 -20.28 15.76
N VAL A 13 -23.50 -20.34 14.78
CA VAL A 13 -22.07 -20.09 14.98
C VAL A 13 -21.84 -18.58 14.97
N THR A 14 -21.33 -18.04 16.08
CA THR A 14 -20.92 -16.63 16.15
C THR A 14 -19.85 -16.35 15.08
N PRO A 15 -20.04 -15.33 14.21
CA PRO A 15 -19.03 -14.96 13.22
C PRO A 15 -17.66 -14.69 13.86
N GLU A 16 -16.58 -15.11 13.20
CA GLU A 16 -15.22 -15.05 13.75
C GLU A 16 -14.81 -13.64 14.20
N ALA A 17 -15.22 -12.61 13.45
CA ALA A 17 -15.00 -11.22 13.80
C ALA A 17 -15.63 -10.82 15.15
N ASP A 18 -16.81 -11.38 15.47
CA ASP A 18 -17.51 -11.10 16.72
C ASP A 18 -16.92 -11.89 17.91
N PHE A 19 -16.39 -13.09 17.64
CA PHE A 19 -15.66 -13.89 18.62
C PHE A 19 -14.33 -13.22 19.02
N ILE A 20 -13.56 -12.71 18.05
CA ILE A 20 -12.29 -12.01 18.29
C ILE A 20 -12.51 -10.70 19.06
N ASN A 21 -13.55 -9.93 18.71
CA ASN A 21 -13.87 -8.68 19.41
C ASN A 21 -14.32 -8.90 20.86
N ARG A 22 -15.00 -10.02 21.18
CA ARG A 22 -15.36 -10.36 22.57
C ARG A 22 -14.13 -10.65 23.44
N ARG A 23 -13.10 -11.30 22.90
CA ARG A 23 -11.82 -11.52 23.63
C ARG A 23 -11.01 -10.23 23.77
N ALA A 24 -11.03 -9.34 22.77
CA ALA A 24 -10.38 -8.04 22.86
C ALA A 24 -11.01 -7.13 23.93
N LEU A 25 -12.34 -7.18 24.10
CA LEU A 25 -13.04 -6.44 25.15
C LEU A 25 -12.78 -7.00 26.56
N LEU A 26 -12.68 -8.32 26.71
CA LEU A 26 -12.33 -8.95 28.01
C LEU A 26 -10.84 -8.80 28.36
N ALA A 27 -9.95 -8.67 27.37
CA ALA A 27 -8.54 -8.37 27.58
C ALA A 27 -8.28 -6.86 27.81
N GLY A 28 -9.21 -5.98 27.42
CA GLY A 28 -9.07 -4.52 27.49
C GLY A 28 -9.47 -3.87 28.83
N ALA A 29 -10.06 -4.60 29.77
CA ALA A 29 -10.49 -4.02 31.06
C ALA A 29 -9.34 -3.81 32.07
N GLY A 30 -8.10 -4.20 31.75
CA GLY A 30 -6.96 -4.18 32.69
C GLY A 30 -5.82 -3.23 32.38
N ALA A 31 -5.84 -2.48 31.27
CA ALA A 31 -4.67 -1.69 30.84
C ALA A 31 -5.07 -0.31 30.30
N PHE A 32 -5.52 0.58 31.18
CA PHE A 32 -5.46 2.02 30.93
C PHE A 32 -4.01 2.48 31.03
N GLY A 33 -3.32 2.59 29.88
CA GLY A 33 -1.94 3.07 29.80
C GLY A 33 -1.57 3.52 28.39
N ILE A 34 -1.72 4.82 28.13
CA ILE A 34 -1.04 5.66 27.13
C ILE A 34 -0.52 4.92 25.88
N GLY A 35 -1.39 4.75 24.89
CA GLY A 35 -1.06 4.19 23.57
C GLY A 35 -2.08 4.56 22.50
N ALA A 36 -2.65 5.76 22.59
CA ALA A 36 -3.74 6.24 21.75
C ALA A 36 -3.24 6.96 20.48
N LEU A 37 -2.39 6.31 19.69
CA LEU A 37 -2.03 6.75 18.34
C LEU A 37 -1.98 5.53 17.42
N ALA A 38 -3.15 5.02 16.99
CA ALA A 38 -3.36 4.22 15.76
C ALA A 38 -4.73 3.51 15.73
N ALA A 39 -5.82 4.18 16.13
CA ALA A 39 -7.17 3.62 15.92
C ALA A 39 -8.17 4.69 15.48
N GLY A 40 -7.75 5.57 14.57
CA GLY A 40 -8.70 6.23 13.69
C GLY A 40 -9.21 5.20 12.68
N ARG A 41 -10.23 4.40 13.05
CA ARG A 41 -11.08 3.75 12.04
C ARG A 41 -11.92 4.84 11.39
N GLY A 42 -11.30 5.64 10.52
CA GLY A 42 -12.03 6.35 9.49
C GLY A 42 -12.78 5.28 8.70
N ARG A 43 -14.10 5.42 8.59
CA ARG A 43 -14.84 4.68 7.57
C ARG A 43 -14.18 5.06 6.25
N ALA A 44 -13.52 4.09 5.58
CA ALA A 44 -13.10 4.29 4.21
C ALA A 44 -14.34 4.81 3.47
N ALA A 45 -14.24 6.03 2.93
CA ALA A 45 -15.32 6.58 2.13
C ALA A 45 -15.63 5.55 1.03
N THR A 46 -16.91 5.32 0.73
CA THR A 46 -17.30 4.49 -0.41
C THR A 46 -16.72 5.12 -1.67
N ASP A 47 -15.58 4.59 -2.10
CA ASP A 47 -14.76 5.19 -3.12
C ASP A 47 -15.24 4.71 -4.49
N SER A 48 -15.86 5.62 -5.25
CA SER A 48 -16.44 5.36 -6.57
C SER A 48 -15.43 4.87 -7.62
N TYR A 49 -14.14 4.85 -7.28
CA TYR A 49 -13.06 4.40 -8.14
C TYR A 49 -12.75 2.90 -8.03
N SER A 50 -13.41 2.15 -7.13
CA SER A 50 -13.19 0.71 -6.97
C SER A 50 -14.01 -0.12 -7.96
N THR A 51 -13.48 -1.26 -8.38
CA THR A 51 -14.27 -2.34 -9.02
C THR A 51 -15.06 -3.14 -7.97
N ASP A 52 -16.10 -3.85 -8.40
CA ASP A 52 -16.90 -4.80 -7.60
C ASP A 52 -16.37 -6.24 -7.67
N GLU A 53 -15.30 -6.48 -8.43
CA GLU A 53 -14.67 -7.80 -8.53
C GLU A 53 -14.07 -8.27 -7.21
N ALA A 54 -14.12 -9.60 -7.01
CA ALA A 54 -13.51 -10.24 -5.86
C ALA A 54 -11.98 -10.08 -5.88
N PRO A 55 -11.36 -9.53 -4.80
CA PRO A 55 -9.92 -9.43 -4.68
C PRO A 55 -9.21 -10.81 -4.69
N ASN A 56 -8.03 -10.88 -5.31
CA ASN A 56 -7.13 -12.04 -5.20
C ASN A 56 -6.64 -12.23 -3.78
N SER A 57 -6.31 -13.46 -3.35
CA SER A 57 -5.86 -13.68 -1.97
C SER A 57 -4.59 -12.89 -1.63
N PHE A 58 -4.39 -12.59 -0.35
CA PHE A 58 -3.14 -11.96 0.12
C PHE A 58 -1.91 -12.78 -0.29
N GLN A 59 -2.01 -14.11 -0.25
CA GLN A 59 -0.94 -15.02 -0.65
C GLN A 59 -0.56 -14.82 -2.12
N ASP A 60 -1.54 -14.80 -3.02
CA ASP A 60 -1.30 -14.60 -4.47
C ASP A 60 -0.60 -13.26 -4.71
N ILE A 61 -1.13 -12.19 -4.12
CA ILE A 61 -0.60 -10.81 -4.27
C ILE A 61 0.80 -10.66 -3.69
N SER A 62 1.14 -11.42 -2.65
CA SER A 62 2.39 -11.27 -1.90
C SER A 62 3.45 -12.32 -2.23
N THR A 63 3.17 -13.25 -3.16
CA THR A 63 4.16 -14.26 -3.61
C THR A 63 4.36 -14.37 -5.11
N PHE A 64 3.58 -13.65 -5.91
CA PHE A 64 3.76 -13.57 -7.35
C PHE A 64 4.00 -12.10 -7.74
N ASN A 65 5.28 -11.71 -7.76
CA ASN A 65 5.70 -10.31 -7.85
C ASN A 65 6.79 -10.11 -8.90
N ASN A 66 6.77 -8.92 -9.52
CA ASN A 66 7.92 -8.42 -10.27
C ASN A 66 8.57 -7.31 -9.44
N TYR A 67 9.77 -7.60 -8.93
CA TYR A 67 10.59 -6.63 -8.21
C TYR A 67 12.07 -7.00 -8.42
N TYR A 68 12.64 -6.53 -9.53
CA TYR A 68 13.92 -7.03 -10.06
C TYR A 68 15.12 -6.71 -9.16
N GLU A 69 15.00 -5.71 -8.29
CA GLU A 69 15.91 -5.43 -7.18
C GLU A 69 16.11 -6.65 -6.26
N PHE A 70 15.17 -7.59 -6.23
CA PHE A 70 15.22 -8.80 -5.41
C PHE A 70 15.32 -10.10 -6.22
N GLY A 71 15.06 -10.09 -7.53
CA GLY A 71 15.27 -11.23 -8.42
C GLY A 71 14.28 -11.26 -9.60
N PHE A 72 14.43 -12.23 -10.49
CA PHE A 72 13.68 -12.30 -11.76
C PHE A 72 12.49 -13.24 -11.68
N ASP A 73 12.59 -14.29 -10.88
CA ASP A 73 11.51 -15.24 -10.72
C ASP A 73 10.40 -14.63 -9.88
N LYS A 74 9.16 -15.01 -10.16
CA LYS A 74 7.96 -14.40 -9.53
C LYS A 74 7.94 -14.55 -8.01
N GLY A 75 8.61 -15.57 -7.47
CA GLY A 75 8.77 -15.82 -6.04
C GLY A 75 10.02 -15.20 -5.40
N ASP A 76 10.94 -14.66 -6.19
CA ASP A 76 12.18 -14.07 -5.68
C ASP A 76 11.91 -12.88 -4.75
N PRO A 77 11.00 -11.93 -5.08
CA PRO A 77 10.72 -10.82 -4.18
C PRO A 77 10.21 -11.27 -2.82
N ALA A 78 9.31 -12.25 -2.78
CA ALA A 78 8.81 -12.81 -1.52
C ALA A 78 9.92 -13.52 -0.71
N SER A 79 10.86 -14.17 -1.41
CA SER A 79 11.98 -14.87 -0.79
C SER A 79 13.05 -13.93 -0.25
N TYR A 80 13.30 -12.80 -0.91
CA TYR A 80 14.48 -11.96 -0.64
C TYR A 80 14.18 -10.56 -0.10
N ALA A 81 12.99 -9.98 -0.32
CA ALA A 81 12.70 -8.60 0.11
C ALA A 81 12.64 -8.42 1.64
N HIS A 82 12.64 -9.51 2.42
CA HIS A 82 12.65 -9.45 3.89
C HIS A 82 13.83 -8.64 4.45
N VAL A 83 14.97 -8.58 3.74
CA VAL A 83 16.18 -7.84 4.13
C VAL A 83 16.06 -6.32 3.99
N LEU A 84 15.04 -5.82 3.26
CA LEU A 84 14.87 -4.40 3.02
C LEU A 84 14.51 -3.66 4.31
N THR A 85 15.27 -2.62 4.65
CA THR A 85 14.99 -1.74 5.78
C THR A 85 14.04 -0.64 5.33
N THR A 86 12.79 -0.70 5.81
CA THR A 86 11.70 0.21 5.41
C THR A 86 11.44 1.36 6.37
N GLU A 87 12.11 1.39 7.52
CA GLU A 87 11.96 2.45 8.53
C GLU A 87 13.32 2.77 9.17
N PRO A 88 13.66 4.07 9.35
CA PRO A 88 12.96 5.25 8.84
C PRO A 88 12.99 5.33 7.30
N TRP A 89 12.08 6.10 6.70
CA TRP A 89 11.98 6.21 5.24
C TRP A 89 11.96 7.67 4.76
N PRO A 90 13.13 8.26 4.47
CA PRO A 90 13.21 9.59 3.90
C PRO A 90 12.77 9.60 2.43
N VAL A 91 11.90 10.54 2.07
CA VAL A 91 11.46 10.81 0.70
C VAL A 91 11.92 12.20 0.30
N GLN A 92 12.71 12.27 -0.78
CA GLN A 92 13.14 13.53 -1.36
C GLN A 92 12.08 14.03 -2.37
N VAL A 93 11.69 15.29 -2.19
CA VAL A 93 10.83 16.05 -3.10
C VAL A 93 11.65 17.22 -3.64
N ASP A 94 11.75 17.33 -4.96
CA ASP A 94 12.59 18.33 -5.64
C ASP A 94 11.94 18.78 -6.96
N GLY A 95 12.57 19.74 -7.64
CA GLY A 95 12.14 20.29 -8.92
C GLY A 95 11.19 21.47 -8.78
N LEU A 96 10.17 21.52 -9.65
CA LEU A 96 9.24 22.66 -9.76
C LEU A 96 8.12 22.57 -8.72
N VAL A 97 8.47 22.76 -7.45
CA VAL A 97 7.55 22.72 -6.30
C VAL A 97 7.86 23.83 -5.30
N ASP A 98 6.86 24.27 -4.54
CA ASP A 98 7.00 25.34 -3.54
C ASP A 98 7.68 24.84 -2.25
N ARG A 99 7.60 23.53 -1.98
CA ARG A 99 8.14 22.89 -0.77
C ARG A 99 9.10 21.75 -1.13
N PRO A 100 10.30 22.05 -1.68
CA PRO A 100 11.33 21.04 -1.87
C PRO A 100 11.97 20.66 -0.53
N GLY A 101 12.39 19.41 -0.39
CA GLY A 101 13.02 18.93 0.85
C GLY A 101 13.08 17.42 0.93
N THR A 102 13.72 16.93 2.00
CA THR A 102 13.66 15.53 2.39
C THR A 102 12.76 15.40 3.60
N TYR A 103 11.73 14.57 3.50
CA TYR A 103 10.71 14.38 4.52
C TYR A 103 10.80 12.95 5.05
N ASP A 104 10.52 12.74 6.34
CA ASP A 104 10.10 11.40 6.75
C ASP A 104 8.76 11.07 6.08
N LEU A 105 8.56 9.80 5.71
CA LEU A 105 7.34 9.37 5.03
C LEU A 105 6.07 9.69 5.83
N GLY A 106 6.10 9.54 7.16
CA GLY A 106 4.96 9.85 8.01
C GLY A 106 4.55 11.32 7.90
N ASP A 107 5.52 12.23 8.04
CA ASP A 107 5.31 13.68 7.96
C ASP A 107 4.86 14.11 6.55
N LEU A 108 5.42 13.48 5.52
CA LEU A 108 5.06 13.75 4.12
C LEU A 108 3.59 13.44 3.87
N LEU A 109 3.08 12.35 4.43
CA LEU A 109 1.70 11.90 4.25
C LEU A 109 0.72 12.46 5.30
N GLU A 110 1.22 13.13 6.34
CA GLU A 110 0.40 13.69 7.42
C GLU A 110 -0.73 14.59 6.87
N GLY A 111 -1.94 14.41 7.40
CA GLY A 111 -3.12 15.18 7.01
C GLY A 111 -3.76 14.78 5.68
N LEU A 112 -3.18 13.83 4.93
CA LEU A 112 -3.80 13.26 3.73
C LEU A 112 -4.78 12.15 4.10
N THR A 113 -5.86 12.04 3.33
CA THR A 113 -6.87 10.97 3.53
C THR A 113 -6.35 9.65 2.96
N VAL A 114 -6.45 8.58 3.75
CA VAL A 114 -6.15 7.23 3.28
C VAL A 114 -7.42 6.62 2.69
N HIS A 115 -7.32 6.14 1.45
CA HIS A 115 -8.36 5.47 0.69
C HIS A 115 -8.07 3.97 0.64
N GLU A 116 -9.12 3.16 0.71
CA GLU A 116 -9.07 1.75 0.31
C GLU A 116 -9.69 1.64 -1.08
N ARG A 117 -8.95 1.08 -2.04
CA ARG A 117 -9.37 0.99 -3.44
C ARG A 117 -9.09 -0.37 -4.02
N ILE A 118 -10.13 -1.00 -4.54
CA ILE A 118 -10.02 -2.28 -5.24
C ILE A 118 -9.77 -1.97 -6.72
N TYR A 119 -8.56 -2.25 -7.18
CA TYR A 119 -8.16 -2.00 -8.56
C TYR A 119 -7.77 -3.27 -9.29
N ARG A 120 -8.01 -3.29 -10.61
CA ARG A 120 -7.32 -4.21 -11.52
C ARG A 120 -5.87 -3.78 -11.66
N PHE A 121 -4.95 -4.68 -11.40
CA PHE A 121 -3.53 -4.56 -11.67
C PHE A 121 -3.20 -5.44 -12.88
N ARG A 122 -2.74 -4.85 -13.98
CA ARG A 122 -2.44 -5.56 -15.24
C ARG A 122 -0.96 -5.44 -15.53
N CYS A 123 -0.23 -6.55 -15.54
CA CYS A 123 1.18 -6.55 -15.92
C CYS A 123 1.34 -6.63 -17.44
N VAL A 124 2.38 -6.02 -18.01
CA VAL A 124 2.70 -6.16 -19.44
C VAL A 124 2.89 -7.63 -19.87
N GLU A 125 3.31 -8.51 -18.96
CA GLU A 125 3.56 -9.94 -19.17
C GLU A 125 2.27 -10.80 -19.25
N ALA A 126 1.15 -10.23 -19.69
CA ALA A 126 -0.10 -10.99 -19.90
C ALA A 126 -0.82 -11.59 -18.66
N TRP A 127 -0.45 -11.22 -17.43
CA TRP A 127 -1.20 -11.57 -16.21
C TRP A 127 -1.84 -10.35 -15.52
N SER A 128 -2.80 -10.61 -14.62
CA SER A 128 -3.51 -9.56 -13.85
C SER A 128 -3.93 -10.05 -12.47
N MET A 129 -4.18 -9.12 -11.56
CA MET A 129 -4.77 -9.35 -10.24
C MET A 129 -5.80 -8.26 -9.89
N ILE A 130 -6.72 -8.58 -9.00
CA ILE A 130 -7.60 -7.63 -8.32
C ILE A 130 -7.03 -7.37 -6.94
N VAL A 131 -6.60 -6.14 -6.68
CA VAL A 131 -5.79 -5.79 -5.50
C VAL A 131 -6.49 -4.71 -4.67
N PRO A 132 -6.73 -4.94 -3.36
CA PRO A 132 -7.33 -3.95 -2.46
C PRO A 132 -6.24 -3.06 -1.85
N TRP A 133 -5.82 -2.06 -2.61
CA TRP A 133 -4.79 -1.10 -2.19
C TRP A 133 -5.30 -0.19 -1.08
N GLN A 134 -4.39 0.21 -0.20
CA GLN A 134 -4.60 1.30 0.74
C GLN A 134 -3.51 2.35 0.56
N GLY A 135 -3.90 3.62 0.48
CA GLY A 135 -2.94 4.70 0.19
C GLY A 135 -3.57 6.07 0.10
N VAL A 136 -2.78 7.05 -0.31
CA VAL A 136 -3.25 8.43 -0.53
C VAL A 136 -3.29 8.74 -2.02
N GLU A 137 -4.18 9.62 -2.44
CA GLU A 137 -4.16 10.13 -3.82
C GLU A 137 -2.86 10.91 -4.08
N LEU A 138 -2.16 10.60 -5.17
CA LEU A 138 -0.96 11.35 -5.54
C LEU A 138 -1.28 12.84 -5.75
N ALA A 139 -2.43 13.15 -6.33
CA ALA A 139 -2.90 14.52 -6.53
C ALA A 139 -2.98 15.32 -5.22
N ALA A 140 -3.38 14.69 -4.12
CA ALA A 140 -3.46 15.34 -2.82
C ALA A 140 -2.06 15.68 -2.28
N LEU A 141 -1.10 14.76 -2.43
CA LEU A 141 0.30 15.02 -2.08
C LEU A 141 0.89 16.14 -2.95
N LEU A 142 0.70 16.09 -4.27
CA LEU A 142 1.19 17.12 -5.20
C LEU A 142 0.64 18.51 -4.87
N LYS A 143 -0.64 18.60 -4.50
CA LYS A 143 -1.23 19.86 -3.99
C LYS A 143 -0.59 20.30 -2.66
N LYS A 144 -0.35 19.36 -1.73
CA LYS A 144 0.31 19.64 -0.43
C LYS A 144 1.73 20.16 -0.61
N ILE A 145 2.50 19.69 -1.58
CA ILE A 145 3.88 20.18 -1.84
C ILE A 145 3.93 21.44 -2.73
N GLY A 146 2.81 21.82 -3.36
CA GLY A 146 2.67 23.03 -4.17
C GLY A 146 3.39 22.93 -5.51
N VAL A 147 2.84 22.20 -6.48
CA VAL A 147 3.40 22.14 -7.84
C VAL A 147 3.39 23.52 -8.49
N GLN A 148 4.56 24.00 -8.93
CA GLN A 148 4.71 25.31 -9.55
C GLN A 148 4.17 25.34 -10.98
N SER A 149 3.81 26.54 -11.45
CA SER A 149 3.44 26.77 -12.85
C SER A 149 4.59 26.38 -13.79
N GLY A 150 4.28 25.64 -14.85
CA GLY A 150 5.26 25.22 -15.86
C GLY A 150 5.75 23.77 -15.68
N ALA A 151 5.48 23.12 -14.54
CA ALA A 151 5.68 21.69 -14.40
C ALA A 151 4.79 20.91 -15.40
N ARG A 152 5.38 19.91 -16.07
CA ARG A 152 4.68 19.09 -17.09
C ARG A 152 4.66 17.60 -16.78
N TYR A 153 5.59 17.15 -15.94
CA TYR A 153 5.80 15.74 -15.61
C TYR A 153 6.15 15.61 -14.13
N VAL A 154 5.86 14.44 -13.59
CA VAL A 154 6.33 14.00 -12.26
C VAL A 154 7.25 12.81 -12.50
N ALA A 155 8.48 12.90 -12.01
CA ALA A 155 9.45 11.82 -12.06
C ALA A 155 9.51 11.10 -10.71
N PHE A 156 9.66 9.78 -10.76
CA PHE A 156 9.78 8.91 -9.60
C PHE A 156 11.09 8.13 -9.71
N GLU A 157 11.77 7.97 -8.59
CA GLU A 157 13.00 7.17 -8.49
C GLU A 157 12.87 6.22 -7.30
N THR A 158 13.12 4.93 -7.54
CA THR A 158 13.17 3.91 -6.49
C THR A 158 14.46 4.02 -5.69
N LEU A 159 14.43 3.51 -4.45
CA LEU A 159 15.60 3.41 -3.60
C LEU A 159 16.80 2.69 -4.29
N TYR A 160 18.00 3.22 -4.12
CA TYR A 160 19.25 2.57 -4.52
C TYR A 160 20.06 2.11 -3.31
N ARG A 161 20.00 0.81 -2.99
CA ARG A 161 20.80 0.18 -1.91
C ARG A 161 21.27 -1.23 -2.33
N PRO A 162 22.31 -1.36 -3.17
CA PRO A 162 22.77 -2.66 -3.68
C PRO A 162 23.18 -3.67 -2.59
N LYS A 163 23.43 -3.22 -1.36
CA LYS A 163 23.68 -4.10 -0.20
C LYS A 163 22.43 -4.89 0.22
N GLU A 164 21.25 -4.27 0.18
CA GLU A 164 19.95 -4.86 0.51
C GLU A 164 19.22 -5.39 -0.74
N MET A 165 19.37 -4.68 -1.86
CA MET A 165 18.71 -4.94 -3.14
C MET A 165 19.67 -5.63 -4.11
N ARG A 166 19.79 -6.96 -3.98
CA ARG A 166 20.78 -7.77 -4.69
C ARG A 166 20.76 -7.60 -6.22
N GLY A 167 19.59 -7.40 -6.81
CA GLY A 167 19.40 -7.25 -8.25
C GLY A 167 20.06 -6.00 -8.81
N GLN A 168 20.25 -4.97 -7.98
CA GLN A 168 20.93 -3.71 -8.37
C GLN A 168 22.42 -3.88 -8.68
N ARG A 169 23.00 -5.05 -8.39
CA ARG A 169 24.38 -5.40 -8.77
C ARG A 169 24.48 -5.97 -10.18
N SER A 170 23.34 -6.27 -10.82
CA SER A 170 23.28 -6.75 -12.19
C SER A 170 23.03 -5.60 -13.16
N SER A 171 23.38 -5.80 -14.43
CA SER A 171 23.17 -4.81 -15.50
C SER A 171 21.87 -5.03 -16.29
N VAL A 172 20.90 -5.76 -15.72
CA VAL A 172 19.64 -6.07 -16.41
C VAL A 172 18.77 -4.83 -16.67
N LEU A 173 18.90 -3.83 -15.80
CA LEU A 173 18.26 -2.52 -15.89
C LEU A 173 19.29 -1.45 -15.54
N VAL A 174 19.00 -0.22 -15.95
CA VAL A 174 19.72 0.95 -15.44
C VAL A 174 19.14 1.29 -14.08
N TRP A 175 19.95 1.15 -13.03
CA TRP A 175 19.54 1.41 -11.65
C TRP A 175 19.86 2.85 -11.21
N PRO A 176 19.09 3.42 -10.26
CA PRO A 176 17.82 2.93 -9.73
C PRO A 176 16.69 2.90 -10.77
N TYR A 177 15.65 2.11 -10.51
CA TYR A 177 14.45 2.12 -11.35
C TYR A 177 13.79 3.51 -11.30
N ARG A 178 13.41 4.02 -12.46
CA ARG A 178 12.83 5.35 -12.63
C ARG A 178 11.57 5.28 -13.47
N GLU A 179 10.60 6.13 -13.15
CA GLU A 179 9.35 6.25 -13.88
C GLU A 179 8.91 7.71 -14.02
N GLY A 180 7.97 7.94 -14.91
CA GLY A 180 7.42 9.27 -15.14
C GLY A 180 5.95 9.26 -15.52
N LEU A 181 5.20 10.23 -15.00
CA LEU A 181 3.83 10.51 -15.42
C LEU A 181 3.74 11.92 -15.98
N ARG A 182 2.87 12.13 -16.97
CA ARG A 182 2.43 13.49 -17.32
C ARG A 182 1.68 14.07 -16.11
N LEU A 183 1.78 15.39 -15.90
CA LEU A 183 1.23 16.01 -14.69
C LEU A 183 -0.28 15.78 -14.54
N ASP A 184 -1.04 15.76 -15.64
CA ASP A 184 -2.48 15.44 -15.62
C ASP A 184 -2.78 13.99 -15.19
N GLU A 185 -1.97 13.02 -15.61
CA GLU A 185 -2.04 11.62 -15.17
C GLU A 185 -1.69 11.50 -13.68
N ALA A 186 -0.66 12.21 -13.24
CA ALA A 186 -0.25 12.24 -11.83
C ALA A 186 -1.32 12.90 -10.93
N MET A 187 -2.05 13.89 -11.47
CA MET A 187 -3.15 14.59 -10.80
C MET A 187 -4.50 13.87 -10.94
N HIS A 188 -4.57 12.79 -11.73
CA HIS A 188 -5.80 12.04 -11.93
C HIS A 188 -6.21 11.34 -10.62
N PRO A 189 -7.49 11.37 -10.21
CA PRO A 189 -7.92 10.83 -8.93
C PRO A 189 -7.65 9.33 -8.80
N LEU A 190 -7.57 8.57 -9.89
CA LEU A 190 -7.22 7.14 -9.85
C LEU A 190 -5.76 6.86 -9.42
N THR A 191 -4.84 7.81 -9.55
CA THR A 191 -3.43 7.62 -9.22
C THR A 191 -3.22 7.62 -7.71
N LEU A 192 -2.71 6.51 -7.18
CA LEU A 192 -2.57 6.28 -5.75
C LEU A 192 -1.10 6.08 -5.38
N LEU A 193 -0.70 6.60 -4.24
CA LEU A 193 0.50 6.21 -3.52
C LEU A 193 0.09 5.20 -2.43
N ALA A 194 0.26 3.92 -2.73
CA ALA A 194 -0.07 2.82 -1.84
C ALA A 194 0.94 2.71 -0.70
N THR A 195 0.41 2.54 0.51
CA THR A 195 1.15 2.28 1.76
C THR A 195 0.66 1.00 2.45
N GLY A 196 -0.39 0.36 1.93
CA GLY A 196 -0.98 -0.84 2.52
C GLY A 196 -1.75 -1.71 1.54
N LEU A 197 -2.07 -2.91 2.03
CA LEU A 197 -2.89 -3.94 1.39
C LEU A 197 -3.68 -4.67 2.48
N TYR A 198 -4.96 -4.95 2.27
CA TYR A 198 -5.77 -5.75 3.21
C TYR A 198 -5.79 -5.24 4.67
N GLY A 199 -5.82 -3.92 4.88
CA GLY A 199 -5.79 -3.36 6.24
C GLY A 199 -4.45 -3.46 6.95
N LYS A 200 -3.38 -3.82 6.23
CA LYS A 200 -2.03 -4.02 6.76
C LYS A 200 -1.03 -3.13 6.02
N PRO A 201 0.13 -2.81 6.65
CA PRO A 201 1.23 -2.17 5.94
C PRO A 201 1.63 -2.94 4.68
N LEU A 202 2.10 -2.22 3.67
CA LEU A 202 2.50 -2.80 2.40
C LEU A 202 3.63 -3.83 2.64
N PRO A 203 3.54 -5.06 2.11
CA PRO A 203 4.63 -6.02 2.19
C PRO A 203 5.84 -5.56 1.38
N LYS A 204 7.05 -5.90 1.82
CA LYS A 204 8.31 -5.45 1.19
C LYS A 204 8.41 -5.86 -0.27
N GLN A 205 7.98 -7.07 -0.59
CA GLN A 205 7.93 -7.61 -1.97
C GLN A 205 6.93 -6.88 -2.88
N ASN A 206 5.99 -6.13 -2.30
CA ASN A 206 5.05 -5.29 -3.03
C ASN A 206 5.52 -3.82 -3.12
N GLY A 207 6.76 -3.50 -2.71
CA GLY A 207 7.30 -2.14 -2.81
C GLY A 207 7.09 -1.27 -1.56
N ALA A 208 7.08 -1.87 -0.37
CA ALA A 208 7.03 -1.13 0.88
C ALA A 208 8.19 -0.13 1.02
N PRO A 209 7.99 0.97 1.77
CA PRO A 209 6.76 1.38 2.45
C PRO A 209 5.81 2.24 1.59
N LEU A 210 6.21 2.62 0.38
CA LEU A 210 5.47 3.52 -0.51
C LEU A 210 5.59 3.07 -1.96
N ARG A 211 4.46 2.90 -2.65
CA ARG A 211 4.41 2.47 -4.06
C ARG A 211 3.43 3.29 -4.89
N LEU A 212 3.86 3.69 -6.09
CA LEU A 212 2.97 4.27 -7.09
C LEU A 212 2.05 3.19 -7.71
N VAL A 213 0.77 3.51 -7.83
CA VAL A 213 -0.27 2.66 -8.46
C VAL A 213 -1.06 3.49 -9.47
N VAL A 214 -1.07 3.06 -10.74
CA VAL A 214 -1.75 3.72 -11.86
C VAL A 214 -2.58 2.65 -12.60
N PRO A 215 -3.85 2.41 -12.23
CA PRO A 215 -4.56 1.18 -12.59
C PRO A 215 -4.90 1.02 -14.08
N TRP A 216 -4.76 2.07 -14.89
CA TRP A 216 -5.06 2.04 -16.33
C TRP A 216 -3.82 1.87 -17.22
N LYS A 217 -2.63 1.79 -16.61
CA LYS A 217 -1.36 1.47 -17.31
C LYS A 217 -0.99 0.03 -16.99
#